data_AF-A0A354J3X8-F1
#
_entry.id   AF-A0A354J3X8-F1
#
_cell.length_a   1.000
_cell.length_b   1.000
_cell.length_c   1.000
_cell.angle_alpha   90.00
_cell.angle_beta   90.00
_cell.angle_gamma   90.00
#
_symmetry.space_group_name_H-M   'P 1'
#
loop_
_entity.id
_entity.type
_entity.pdbx_description
1 polymer ?
#
loop_
_entity_poly.entity_id
_entity_poly.type
_entity_poly.pdbx_seq_one_letter_code
_entity_poly.pdbx_strand_id
1 'polypeptide(L)'
;LSTMDSMRLWIDNKLIVDGWENLNANQMVDFDFIQGKEYQIKIEYKNDQRGARVIFGYNYGRLNMDEAIRIAKDAEVAIVAVGDSEETCGENFDRADLNLPGKQLDLVKAIYATGTPVVLVLQNGRPLSITWENDHIPAIIEAWHVGEQGGRAIAEVIFGD
;
A
#
# COMPACT_ATOMS: atom_id res chain seq x y z
N LEU A 1 -6.02 -10.70 8.07
CA LEU A 1 -5.18 -11.28 9.14
C LEU A 1 -3.87 -11.76 8.53
N SER A 2 -2.74 -11.64 9.24
CA SER A 2 -1.45 -12.20 8.78
C SER A 2 -0.58 -12.67 9.95
N THR A 3 -0.02 -13.89 9.85
CA THR A 3 0.80 -14.61 10.83
C THR A 3 1.52 -15.81 10.17
N MET A 4 2.58 -16.34 10.79
CA MET A 4 3.15 -17.64 10.41
C MET A 4 2.59 -18.79 11.27
N ASP A 5 1.72 -18.48 12.22
CA ASP A 5 1.23 -19.37 13.25
C ASP A 5 -0.28 -19.66 13.13
N SER A 6 -0.77 -20.59 13.95
CA SER A 6 -2.19 -20.90 14.08
C SER A 6 -2.95 -19.71 14.66
N MET A 7 -4.03 -19.28 14.00
CA MET A 7 -4.84 -18.15 14.45
C MET A 7 -6.31 -18.26 14.06
N ARG A 8 -7.18 -17.69 14.89
CA ARG A 8 -8.61 -17.46 14.61
C ARG A 8 -9.00 -16.01 14.87
N LEU A 9 -9.86 -15.47 14.03
CA LEU A 9 -10.54 -14.19 14.27
C LEU A 9 -12.03 -14.43 14.46
N TRP A 10 -12.56 -13.83 15.51
CA TRP A 10 -13.97 -13.80 15.83
C TRP A 10 -14.45 -12.34 15.86
N ILE A 11 -15.61 -12.09 15.29
CA ILE A 11 -16.33 -10.82 15.40
C ILE A 11 -17.74 -11.10 15.90
N ASP A 12 -18.16 -10.48 17.00
CA ASP A 12 -19.46 -10.71 17.65
C ASP A 12 -19.73 -12.21 17.90
N ASN A 13 -18.71 -12.93 18.40
CA ASN A 13 -18.72 -14.39 18.61
C ASN A 13 -18.94 -15.26 17.36
N LYS A 14 -18.89 -14.67 16.16
CA LYS A 14 -18.87 -15.40 14.89
C LYS A 14 -17.42 -15.59 14.43
N LEU A 15 -17.04 -16.83 14.13
CA LEU A 15 -15.74 -17.17 13.54
C LEU A 15 -15.68 -16.61 12.11
N ILE A 16 -14.73 -15.71 11.86
CA ILE A 16 -14.53 -15.03 10.57
C ILE A 16 -13.36 -15.65 9.79
N VAL A 17 -12.26 -15.97 10.48
CA VAL A 17 -11.09 -16.63 9.89
C VAL A 17 -10.69 -17.78 10.81
N ASP A 18 -10.49 -18.97 10.24
CA ASP A 18 -9.97 -20.14 10.95
C ASP A 18 -8.73 -20.71 10.24
N GLY A 19 -7.57 -20.44 10.82
CA GLY A 19 -6.29 -21.01 10.41
C GLY A 19 -5.68 -21.90 11.48
N TRP A 20 -6.47 -22.47 12.38
CA TRP A 20 -5.96 -23.15 13.59
C TRP A 20 -5.18 -24.44 13.34
N GLU A 21 -5.56 -25.20 12.31
CA GLU A 21 -4.94 -26.49 11.98
C GLU A 21 -4.12 -26.46 10.68
N ASN A 22 -4.52 -25.61 9.73
CA ASN A 22 -3.95 -25.59 8.38
C ASN A 22 -3.09 -24.34 8.09
N LEU A 23 -2.86 -23.49 9.09
CA LEU A 23 -2.12 -22.22 8.97
C LEU A 23 -2.67 -21.26 7.91
N ASN A 24 -3.96 -21.38 7.54
CA ASN A 24 -4.59 -20.56 6.51
C ASN A 24 -5.21 -19.26 7.09
N ALA A 25 -4.56 -18.63 8.07
CA ALA A 25 -5.04 -17.38 8.65
C ALA A 25 -4.66 -16.13 7.83
N ASN A 26 -3.76 -16.28 6.85
CA ASN A 26 -3.21 -15.21 6.01
C ASN A 26 -4.15 -14.82 4.88
N GLN A 27 -5.28 -14.21 5.23
CA GLN A 27 -6.31 -13.85 4.27
C GLN A 27 -7.05 -12.56 4.65
N MET A 28 -7.64 -11.96 3.63
CA MET A 28 -8.65 -10.93 3.74
C MET A 28 -10.01 -11.58 3.47
N VAL A 29 -10.99 -11.29 4.32
CA VAL A 29 -12.37 -11.79 4.18
C VAL A 29 -13.28 -10.57 4.09
N ASP A 30 -14.24 -10.62 3.17
CA ASP A 30 -15.24 -9.56 3.03
C ASP A 30 -16.05 -9.46 4.34
N PHE A 31 -16.15 -8.25 4.88
CA PHE A 31 -16.92 -7.96 6.08
C PHE A 31 -17.47 -6.53 6.03
N ASP A 32 -18.79 -6.40 6.17
CA ASP A 32 -19.47 -5.11 6.16
C ASP A 32 -19.55 -4.52 7.57
N PHE A 33 -18.79 -3.46 7.79
CA PHE A 33 -18.89 -2.65 9.01
C PHE A 33 -20.05 -1.65 8.89
N ILE A 34 -20.91 -1.62 9.92
CA ILE A 34 -22.00 -0.66 10.04
C ILE A 34 -21.47 0.55 10.80
N GLN A 35 -21.59 1.73 10.20
CA GLN A 35 -21.17 2.98 10.82
C GLN A 35 -21.83 3.15 12.21
N GLY A 36 -21.01 3.45 13.22
CA GLY A 36 -21.46 3.69 14.59
C GLY A 36 -21.82 2.43 15.39
N LYS A 37 -21.75 1.23 14.79
CA LYS A 37 -21.90 -0.03 15.52
C LYS A 37 -20.57 -0.42 16.18
N GLU A 38 -20.62 -0.79 17.45
CA GLU A 38 -19.51 -1.44 18.15
C GLU A 38 -19.47 -2.94 17.83
N TYR A 39 -18.26 -3.47 17.67
CA TYR A 39 -18.01 -4.88 17.35
C TYR A 39 -17.06 -5.50 18.36
N GLN A 40 -17.39 -6.68 18.88
CA GLN A 40 -16.49 -7.43 19.73
C GLN A 40 -15.50 -8.21 18.88
N ILE A 41 -14.23 -7.79 18.88
CA ILE A 41 -13.14 -8.49 18.19
C ILE A 41 -12.43 -9.41 19.18
N LYS A 42 -12.32 -10.70 18.84
CA LYS A 42 -11.49 -11.66 19.59
C LYS A 42 -10.55 -12.36 18.62
N ILE A 43 -9.26 -12.34 18.93
CA ILE A 43 -8.24 -13.08 18.20
C ILE A 43 -7.65 -14.13 19.13
N GLU A 44 -7.67 -15.38 18.67
CA GLU A 44 -7.02 -16.50 19.34
C GLU A 44 -5.80 -16.89 18.51
N TYR A 45 -4.64 -17.07 19.13
CA TYR A 45 -3.42 -17.46 18.43
C TYR A 45 -2.65 -18.49 19.26
N LYS A 46 -1.83 -19.28 18.58
CA LYS A 46 -0.95 -20.28 19.18
C LYS A 46 0.39 -20.20 18.47
N ASN A 47 1.44 -19.81 19.20
CA ASN A 47 2.81 -19.81 18.66
C ASN A 47 3.21 -21.25 18.29
N ASP A 48 3.29 -21.54 17.00
CA ASP A 48 3.71 -22.85 16.50
C ASP A 48 5.24 -22.97 16.47
N GLN A 49 5.98 -21.84 16.45
CA GLN A 49 7.43 -21.83 16.34
C GLN A 49 8.13 -20.79 17.26
N ARG A 50 9.05 -20.01 16.69
CA ARG A 50 10.05 -19.22 17.43
C ARG A 50 9.52 -17.90 18.00
N GLY A 51 8.28 -17.52 17.69
CA GLY A 51 7.62 -16.32 18.20
C GLY A 51 6.33 -16.01 17.43
N ALA A 52 5.36 -15.37 18.09
CA ALA A 52 4.07 -15.07 17.48
C ALA A 52 3.98 -13.63 16.97
N ARG A 53 3.56 -13.46 15.72
CA ARG A 53 3.16 -12.16 15.15
C ARG A 53 1.71 -12.25 14.70
N VAL A 54 0.89 -11.30 15.14
CA VAL A 54 -0.51 -11.16 14.75
C VAL A 54 -0.74 -9.79 14.15
N ILE A 55 -1.12 -9.74 12.88
CA ILE A 55 -1.53 -8.51 12.21
C ILE A 55 -3.04 -8.57 11.95
N PHE A 56 -3.77 -7.68 12.60
CA PHE A 56 -5.17 -7.39 12.30
C PHE A 56 -5.26 -6.08 11.55
N GLY A 57 -5.83 -6.14 10.36
CA GLY A 57 -6.06 -4.99 9.50
C GLY A 57 -7.36 -5.17 8.74
N TYR A 58 -7.95 -4.03 8.37
CA TYR A 58 -9.10 -3.94 7.50
C TYR A 58 -8.80 -2.91 6.42
N ASN A 59 -9.48 -3.01 5.28
CA ASN A 59 -9.38 -2.02 4.22
C ASN A 59 -10.77 -1.41 3.99
N TYR A 60 -10.83 -0.10 3.74
CA TYR A 60 -12.08 0.64 3.53
C TYR A 60 -12.77 0.30 2.20
N GLY A 61 -12.14 -0.50 1.36
CA GLY A 61 -12.76 -1.01 0.15
C GLY A 61 -11.73 -1.60 -0.82
N ARG A 62 -12.21 -1.86 -2.04
CA ARG A 62 -11.33 -2.21 -3.16
C ARG A 62 -10.71 -0.93 -3.72
N LEU A 63 -9.49 -1.06 -4.25
CA LEU A 63 -8.80 0.03 -4.94
C LEU A 63 -9.72 0.67 -6.00
N ASN A 64 -10.00 1.97 -5.86
CA ASN A 64 -10.67 2.80 -6.84
C ASN A 64 -9.81 4.05 -7.13
N MET A 65 -9.61 4.36 -8.41
CA MET A 65 -8.83 5.50 -8.88
C MET A 65 -9.69 6.71 -9.27
N ASP A 66 -11.01 6.57 -9.34
CA ASP A 66 -11.93 7.60 -9.86
C ASP A 66 -11.75 8.95 -9.15
N GLU A 67 -11.61 8.92 -7.82
CA GLU A 67 -11.45 10.13 -7.03
C GLU A 67 -10.09 10.80 -7.27
N ALA A 68 -9.01 10.02 -7.38
CA ALA A 68 -7.69 10.55 -7.72
C ALA A 68 -7.67 11.17 -9.12
N ILE A 69 -8.31 10.51 -10.10
CA ILE A 69 -8.46 11.03 -11.47
C ILE A 69 -9.28 12.32 -11.47
N ARG A 70 -10.38 12.37 -10.70
CA ARG A 70 -11.23 13.55 -10.58
C ARG A 70 -10.46 14.74 -10.01
N ILE A 71 -9.75 14.54 -8.90
CA ILE A 71 -8.93 15.59 -8.27
C ILE A 71 -7.81 16.05 -9.22
N ALA A 72 -7.15 15.12 -9.92
CA ALA A 72 -6.08 15.47 -10.86
C ALA A 72 -6.58 16.34 -12.01
N LYS A 73 -7.78 16.09 -12.56
CA LYS A 73 -8.36 16.91 -13.64
C LYS A 73 -8.58 18.37 -13.24
N ASP A 74 -8.86 18.61 -11.95
CA ASP A 74 -9.14 19.94 -11.42
C ASP A 74 -7.85 20.65 -10.96
N ALA A 75 -6.71 19.97 -10.95
CA ALA A 75 -5.43 20.50 -10.50
C ALA A 75 -4.59 21.08 -11.64
N GLU A 76 -3.77 22.08 -11.34
CA GLU A 76 -2.79 22.63 -12.30
C GLU A 76 -1.57 21.72 -12.47
N VAL A 77 -1.21 20.98 -11.42
CA VAL A 77 -0.12 19.99 -11.38
C VAL A 77 -0.52 18.86 -10.44
N ALA A 78 -0.23 17.62 -10.82
CA ALA A 78 -0.39 16.44 -9.97
C ALA A 78 0.97 15.95 -9.47
N ILE A 79 1.20 16.03 -8.17
CA ILE A 79 2.35 15.37 -7.52
C ILE A 79 1.92 13.96 -7.15
N VAL A 80 2.53 12.97 -7.81
CA VAL A 80 2.12 11.56 -7.69
C VAL A 80 3.26 10.80 -7.00
N ALA A 81 3.06 10.45 -5.73
CA ALA A 81 4.02 9.69 -4.94
C ALA A 81 3.75 8.18 -5.05
N VAL A 82 4.71 7.43 -5.56
CA VAL A 82 4.64 5.98 -5.80
C VAL A 82 5.96 5.31 -5.43
N GLY A 83 5.96 4.00 -5.26
CA GLY A 83 7.17 3.23 -5.00
C GLY A 83 6.93 1.98 -4.15
N ASP A 84 7.92 1.66 -3.32
CA ASP A 84 7.84 0.55 -2.38
C ASP A 84 7.24 0.96 -1.03
N SER A 85 6.91 -0.04 -0.23
CA SER A 85 6.51 0.10 1.18
C SER A 85 7.25 -0.92 2.03
N GLU A 86 7.02 -0.89 3.34
CA GLU A 86 7.52 -1.93 4.28
C GLU A 86 7.03 -3.35 3.95
N GLU A 87 6.00 -3.48 3.10
CA GLU A 87 5.48 -4.78 2.65
C GLU A 87 6.09 -5.24 1.32
N THR A 88 6.74 -4.36 0.58
CA THR A 88 7.35 -4.68 -0.74
C THR A 88 8.86 -4.50 -0.75
N CYS A 89 9.44 -3.94 0.32
CA CYS A 89 10.87 -3.74 0.48
C CYS A 89 11.30 -3.96 1.93
N GLY A 90 12.43 -4.65 2.12
CA GLY A 90 12.99 -4.92 3.44
C GLY A 90 13.63 -6.30 3.53
N GLU A 91 14.02 -6.68 4.74
CA GLU A 91 14.58 -7.99 5.03
C GLU A 91 13.56 -9.10 4.75
N ASN A 92 13.98 -10.16 4.06
CA ASN A 92 13.14 -11.29 3.66
C ASN A 92 12.04 -10.97 2.62
N PHE A 93 12.11 -9.80 1.97
CA PHE A 93 11.20 -9.41 0.89
C PHE A 93 11.94 -9.28 -0.44
N ASP A 94 12.07 -10.41 -1.14
CA ASP A 94 12.52 -10.46 -2.52
C ASP A 94 11.38 -10.17 -3.49
N ARG A 95 11.69 -9.54 -4.62
CA ARG A 95 10.73 -9.29 -5.70
C ARG A 95 11.18 -9.98 -6.98
N ALA A 96 10.24 -10.64 -7.65
CA ALA A 96 10.48 -11.30 -8.93
C ALA A 96 10.56 -10.31 -10.10
N ASP A 97 10.05 -9.09 -9.92
CA ASP A 97 10.06 -8.01 -10.89
C ASP A 97 10.39 -6.67 -10.22
N LEU A 98 10.87 -5.72 -11.03
CA LEU A 98 11.26 -4.38 -10.59
C LEU A 98 10.22 -3.32 -10.94
N ASN A 99 9.00 -3.67 -11.35
CA ASN A 99 7.99 -2.67 -11.74
C ASN A 99 7.48 -1.91 -10.51
N LEU A 100 6.68 -0.86 -10.70
CA LEU A 100 5.91 -0.30 -9.59
C LEU A 100 4.95 -1.36 -8.99
N PRO A 101 4.95 -1.59 -7.67
CA PRO A 101 4.07 -2.59 -7.04
C PRO A 101 2.57 -2.34 -7.28
N GLY A 102 1.84 -3.43 -7.50
CA GLY A 102 0.38 -3.42 -7.54
C GLY A 102 -0.19 -2.59 -8.70
N LYS A 103 -1.02 -1.61 -8.38
CA LYS A 103 -1.78 -0.79 -9.35
C LYS A 103 -1.24 0.62 -9.54
N GLN A 104 0.00 0.86 -9.09
CA GLN A 104 0.60 2.18 -9.09
C GLN A 104 0.87 2.71 -10.51
N LEU A 105 1.40 1.88 -11.43
CA LEU A 105 1.56 2.30 -12.83
C LEU A 105 0.21 2.59 -13.52
N ASP A 106 -0.83 1.82 -13.20
CA ASP A 106 -2.19 2.06 -13.72
C ASP A 106 -2.72 3.41 -13.23
N LEU A 107 -2.48 3.77 -11.95
CA LEU A 107 -2.83 5.07 -11.39
C LEU A 107 -2.07 6.21 -12.09
N VAL A 108 -0.76 6.07 -12.25
CA VAL A 108 0.09 7.07 -12.92
C VAL A 108 -0.39 7.32 -14.35
N LYS A 109 -0.67 6.24 -15.10
CA LYS A 109 -1.23 6.33 -16.46
C LYS A 109 -2.58 7.02 -16.49
N ALA A 110 -3.47 6.70 -15.55
CA ALA A 110 -4.79 7.29 -15.48
C ALA A 110 -4.74 8.79 -15.15
N ILE A 111 -3.85 9.21 -14.25
CA ILE A 111 -3.60 10.62 -13.94
C ILE A 111 -2.99 11.33 -15.16
N TYR A 112 -1.96 10.76 -15.78
CA TYR A 112 -1.34 11.31 -16.99
C TYR A 112 -2.37 11.53 -18.13
N ALA A 113 -3.28 10.57 -18.31
CA ALA A 113 -4.33 10.65 -19.34
C ALA A 113 -5.35 11.79 -19.12
N THR A 114 -5.38 12.43 -17.95
CA THR A 114 -6.21 13.62 -17.71
C THR A 114 -5.69 14.85 -18.46
N GLY A 115 -4.42 14.85 -18.88
CA GLY A 115 -3.74 16.02 -19.44
C GLY A 115 -3.10 16.92 -18.38
N THR A 116 -3.30 16.65 -17.09
CA THR A 116 -2.66 17.38 -16.00
C THR A 116 -1.15 17.09 -15.97
N PRO A 117 -0.27 18.12 -15.91
CA PRO A 117 1.16 17.93 -15.72
C PRO A 117 1.47 17.09 -14.47
N VAL A 118 2.32 16.07 -14.64
CA VAL A 118 2.68 15.14 -13.56
C VAL A 118 4.11 15.39 -13.09
N VAL A 119 4.29 15.49 -11.77
CA VAL A 119 5.58 15.33 -11.08
C VAL A 119 5.54 14.00 -10.36
N LEU A 120 6.31 13.02 -10.84
CA LEU A 120 6.38 11.69 -10.26
C LEU A 120 7.44 11.67 -9.14
N VAL A 121 7.06 11.27 -7.94
CA VAL A 121 7.98 11.10 -6.81
C VAL A 121 8.09 9.61 -6.51
N LEU A 122 9.29 9.06 -6.69
CA LEU A 122 9.60 7.66 -6.43
C LEU A 122 10.16 7.49 -5.02
N GLN A 123 9.54 6.62 -4.23
CA GLN A 123 9.97 6.29 -2.87
C GLN A 123 10.18 4.78 -2.75
N ASN A 124 11.41 4.33 -3.02
CA ASN A 124 11.75 2.90 -3.06
C ASN A 124 13.10 2.60 -2.39
N GLY A 125 13.30 1.36 -1.97
CA GLY A 125 14.55 0.91 -1.37
C GLY A 125 15.54 0.28 -2.36
N ARG A 126 15.16 0.18 -3.64
CA ARG A 126 15.93 -0.46 -4.72
C ARG A 126 15.56 0.14 -6.07
N PRO A 127 16.34 -0.10 -7.14
CA PRO A 127 15.97 0.35 -8.48
C PRO A 127 14.64 -0.23 -8.96
N LEU A 128 13.83 0.61 -9.61
CA LEU A 128 12.59 0.21 -10.28
C LEU A 128 12.75 0.29 -11.81
N SER A 129 12.03 -0.57 -12.53
CA SER A 129 11.84 -0.46 -13.98
C SER A 129 10.77 0.59 -14.26
N ILE A 130 11.22 1.78 -14.67
CA ILE A 130 10.39 2.97 -14.89
C ILE A 130 10.34 3.40 -16.38
N THR A 131 10.35 2.43 -17.30
CA THR A 131 10.46 2.72 -18.74
C THR A 131 9.30 3.56 -19.25
N TRP A 132 8.06 3.20 -18.91
CA TRP A 132 6.89 3.95 -19.39
C TRP A 132 6.86 5.35 -18.78
N GLU A 133 7.16 5.45 -17.50
CA GLU A 133 7.22 6.70 -16.74
C GLU A 133 8.26 7.63 -17.33
N ASN A 134 9.47 7.15 -17.60
CA ASN A 134 10.55 7.92 -18.22
C ASN A 134 10.18 8.41 -19.64
N ASP A 135 9.45 7.61 -20.41
CA ASP A 135 9.05 7.96 -21.78
C ASP A 135 7.92 9.01 -21.82
N HIS A 136 7.11 9.13 -20.76
CA HIS A 136 5.88 9.94 -20.78
C HIS A 136 5.88 11.10 -19.77
N ILE A 137 6.62 10.99 -18.67
CA ILE A 137 6.59 11.94 -17.56
C ILE A 137 7.90 12.75 -17.57
N PRO A 138 7.84 14.07 -17.82
CA PRO A 138 9.04 14.90 -17.93
C PRO A 138 9.71 15.22 -16.58
N ALA A 139 8.99 15.09 -15.47
CA ALA A 139 9.48 15.39 -14.13
C ALA A 139 9.40 14.16 -13.22
N ILE A 140 10.55 13.57 -12.92
CA ILE A 140 10.69 12.40 -12.05
C ILE A 140 11.73 12.71 -10.96
N ILE A 141 11.33 12.56 -9.70
CA ILE A 141 12.17 12.72 -8.52
C ILE A 141 12.36 11.34 -7.89
N GLU A 142 13.58 10.85 -7.84
CA GLU A 142 13.93 9.68 -7.03
C GLU A 142 14.26 10.15 -5.60
N ALA A 143 13.37 9.83 -4.67
CA ALA A 143 13.45 10.26 -3.27
C ALA A 143 13.87 9.15 -2.31
N TRP A 144 13.89 7.88 -2.72
CA TRP A 144 14.20 6.75 -1.83
C TRP A 144 13.33 6.70 -0.55
N HIS A 145 13.80 6.02 0.49
CA HIS A 145 13.23 6.08 1.85
C HIS A 145 13.93 7.14 2.71
N VAL A 146 13.37 8.36 2.73
CA VAL A 146 13.99 9.58 3.29
C VAL A 146 13.77 9.82 4.80
N GLY A 147 13.33 8.80 5.54
CA GLY A 147 13.15 8.86 6.99
C GLY A 147 12.18 9.95 7.46
N GLU A 148 12.31 10.36 8.73
CA GLU A 148 11.32 11.20 9.42
C GLU A 148 11.15 12.60 8.81
N GLN A 149 12.21 13.17 8.25
CA GLN A 149 12.18 14.50 7.61
C GLN A 149 11.93 14.42 6.10
N GLY A 150 11.63 13.23 5.58
CA GLY A 150 11.58 13.00 4.15
C GLY A 150 10.52 13.80 3.41
N GLY A 151 9.34 13.98 4.00
CA GLY A 151 8.29 14.81 3.42
C GLY A 151 8.72 16.27 3.24
N ARG A 152 9.47 16.81 4.21
CA ARG A 152 10.03 18.17 4.13
C ARG A 152 11.10 18.26 3.05
N ALA A 153 12.04 17.32 3.03
CA ALA A 153 13.12 17.30 2.04
C ALA A 153 12.58 17.21 0.60
N ILE A 154 11.58 16.35 0.35
CA ILE A 154 10.91 16.24 -0.95
C ILE A 154 10.24 17.56 -1.33
N ALA A 155 9.55 18.21 -0.38
CA ALA A 155 8.91 19.50 -0.64
C ALA A 155 9.93 20.59 -1.00
N GLU A 156 11.01 20.73 -0.23
CA GLU A 156 12.09 21.70 -0.50
C GLU A 156 12.70 21.50 -1.90
N VAL A 157 12.89 20.25 -2.34
CA VAL A 157 13.34 19.93 -3.71
C VAL A 157 12.32 20.35 -4.77
N ILE A 158 11.02 20.10 -4.53
CA ILE A 158 9.95 20.46 -5.48
C ILE A 158 9.82 21.99 -5.62
N PHE A 159 9.95 22.73 -4.52
CA PHE A 159 9.80 24.19 -4.50
C PHE A 159 11.10 24.94 -4.79
N GLY A 160 12.26 24.27 -4.71
CA GLY A 160 13.57 24.85 -4.99
C GLY A 160 14.12 25.74 -3.87
N ASP A 161 13.80 25.42 -2.62
CA ASP A 161 14.27 26.12 -1.40
C ASP A 161 15.74 25.83 -1.03
#